data_AF-A0A4Q5XDK8-F1
#
_entry.id   AF-A0A4Q5XDK8-F1
#
_cell.length_a   1.000
_cell.length_b   1.000
_cell.length_c   1.000
_cell.angle_alpha   90.00
_cell.angle_beta   90.00
_cell.angle_gamma   90.00
#
_symmetry.space_group_name_H-M   'P 1'
#
loop_
_entity.id
_entity.type
_entity.pdbx_description
1 polymer ?
#
loop_
_entity_poly.entity_id
_entity_poly.type
_entity_poly.pdbx_seq_one_letter_code
_entity_poly.pdbx_strand_id
1 'polypeptide(L)'
;MFRWGRASVAYALVALGALAVGHGFDRGSLFQYREPWLPLSGVEAHAFSSLLGAAFAGAVVVGTRALVESTSWAKALHRDLRPMTEGLDAAGIAVIAALSSLAEELVFRGLLMPWLGTWGVWLQAVLFGLAHAQLSGPSRWVWVAWASVVGLVLGAMFGLTGSLLGPLLAHALVNGLNLLYLQSHDTAPPRNSLGGLLSDRRSPVPEPRPGVGDRRSPLPAGRRA
;
A
#
# COMPACT_ATOMS: atom_id res chain seq x y z
N MET A 1 -9.06 -19.28 -4.89
CA MET A 1 -7.65 -18.91 -4.62
C MET A 1 -7.64 -17.53 -3.99
N PHE A 2 -7.06 -17.37 -2.80
CA PHE A 2 -6.99 -16.07 -2.11
C PHE A 2 -6.33 -15.02 -3.02
N ARG A 3 -7.04 -13.92 -3.33
CA ARG A 3 -6.54 -12.87 -4.24
C ARG A 3 -5.25 -12.20 -3.72
N TRP A 4 -5.03 -12.23 -2.41
CA TRP A 4 -3.83 -11.75 -1.73
C TRP A 4 -2.67 -12.76 -1.73
N GLY A 5 -2.90 -14.01 -2.12
CA GLY A 5 -1.85 -15.04 -2.19
C GLY A 5 -0.74 -14.67 -3.17
N ARG A 6 -1.07 -14.09 -4.33
CA ARG A 6 -0.05 -13.69 -5.33
C ARG A 6 0.86 -12.57 -4.83
N ALA A 7 0.28 -11.53 -4.23
CA ALA A 7 1.05 -10.41 -3.68
C ALA A 7 1.92 -10.89 -2.49
N SER A 8 1.36 -11.69 -1.60
CA SER A 8 2.08 -12.28 -0.46
C SER A 8 3.27 -13.13 -0.92
N VAL A 9 3.07 -13.99 -1.93
CA VAL A 9 4.15 -14.78 -2.53
C VAL A 9 5.21 -13.89 -3.17
N ALA A 10 4.82 -12.84 -3.88
CA ALA A 10 5.78 -11.92 -4.47
C ALA A 10 6.67 -11.25 -3.40
N TYR A 11 6.08 -10.74 -2.32
CA TYR A 11 6.87 -10.16 -1.22
C TYR A 11 7.75 -11.19 -0.52
N ALA A 12 7.26 -12.41 -0.29
CA ALA A 12 8.07 -13.48 0.28
C ALA A 12 9.28 -13.80 -0.61
N LEU A 13 9.09 -13.86 -1.95
CA LEU A 13 10.17 -14.08 -2.90
C LEU A 13 11.18 -12.93 -2.91
N VAL A 14 10.72 -11.68 -2.82
CA VAL A 14 11.61 -10.51 -2.70
C VAL A 14 12.43 -10.58 -1.40
N ALA A 15 11.80 -10.90 -0.27
CA ALA A 15 12.49 -11.06 1.01
C ALA A 15 13.55 -12.18 0.95
N LEU A 16 13.20 -13.34 0.39
CA LEU A 16 14.13 -14.46 0.19
C LEU A 16 15.28 -14.09 -0.75
N GLY A 17 14.98 -13.39 -1.85
CA GLY A 17 15.98 -12.88 -2.78
C GLY A 17 16.95 -11.90 -2.10
N ALA A 18 16.42 -10.99 -1.26
CA ALA A 18 17.24 -10.05 -0.51
C ALA A 18 18.19 -10.79 0.45
N LEU A 19 17.69 -11.77 1.20
CA LEU A 19 18.51 -12.61 2.09
C LEU A 19 19.58 -13.39 1.31
N ALA A 20 19.23 -13.97 0.16
CA ALA A 20 20.17 -14.70 -0.68
C ALA A 20 21.30 -13.79 -1.21
N VAL A 21 20.96 -12.58 -1.66
CA VAL A 21 21.94 -11.56 -2.06
C VAL A 21 22.82 -11.17 -0.88
N GLY A 22 22.23 -10.90 0.29
CA GLY A 22 22.98 -10.56 1.51
C GLY A 22 24.01 -11.62 1.89
N HIS A 23 23.60 -12.90 1.83
CA HIS A 23 24.48 -14.03 2.10
C HIS A 23 25.58 -14.18 1.03
N GLY A 24 25.22 -14.08 -0.26
CA GLY A 24 26.17 -14.25 -1.37
C GLY A 24 27.27 -13.19 -1.43
N PHE A 25 27.04 -11.98 -0.91
CA PHE A 25 28.03 -10.90 -0.85
C PHE A 25 28.77 -10.79 0.50
N ASP A 26 28.64 -11.79 1.38
CA ASP A 26 29.23 -11.80 2.73
C ASP A 26 28.94 -10.50 3.53
N ARG A 27 27.71 -9.99 3.38
CA ARG A 27 27.27 -8.74 4.03
C ARG A 27 26.99 -8.93 5.52
N GLY A 28 27.05 -10.16 6.03
CA GLY A 28 26.61 -10.50 7.38
C GLY A 28 25.09 -10.42 7.49
N SER A 29 24.57 -10.20 8.69
CA SER A 29 23.13 -10.12 8.93
C SER A 29 22.55 -8.82 8.35
N LEU A 30 21.55 -8.94 7.46
CA LEU A 30 20.79 -7.77 6.96
C LEU A 30 19.95 -7.09 8.05
N PHE A 31 19.73 -7.76 9.18
CA PHE A 31 18.99 -7.23 10.31
C PHE A 31 19.84 -6.32 11.20
N GLN A 32 21.15 -6.26 10.97
CA GLN A 32 22.09 -5.50 11.76
C GLN A 32 22.90 -4.55 10.89
N TYR A 33 22.98 -3.27 11.30
CA TYR A 33 23.86 -2.31 10.65
C TYR A 33 25.25 -2.39 11.31
N ARG A 34 26.31 -2.35 10.49
CA ARG A 34 27.69 -2.54 10.97
C ARG A 34 28.24 -1.33 11.75
N GLU A 35 27.77 -0.13 11.42
CA GLU A 35 28.28 1.13 11.98
C GLU A 35 27.13 1.98 12.54
N PRO A 36 26.44 1.52 13.59
CA PRO A 36 25.36 2.29 14.19
C PRO A 36 25.86 3.58 14.83
N TRP A 37 25.05 4.64 14.80
CA TRP A 37 25.42 5.93 15.38
C TRP A 37 25.43 5.91 16.90
N LEU A 38 24.60 5.07 17.51
CA LEU A 38 24.67 4.77 18.95
C LEU A 38 25.45 3.48 19.17
N PRO A 39 26.25 3.41 20.25
CA PRO A 39 27.01 2.21 20.60
C PRO A 39 26.11 1.16 21.28
N LEU A 40 24.98 0.82 20.64
CA LEU A 40 24.05 -0.21 21.10
C LEU A 40 24.35 -1.54 20.40
N SER A 41 24.18 -2.66 21.10
CA SER A 41 24.41 -3.99 20.52
C SER A 41 23.44 -5.06 21.02
N GLY A 42 23.21 -6.10 20.24
CA GLY A 42 22.37 -7.24 20.64
C GLY A 42 20.97 -6.81 21.11
N VAL A 43 20.58 -7.26 22.30
CA VAL A 43 19.20 -7.11 22.82
C VAL A 43 18.81 -5.66 23.09
N GLU A 44 19.72 -4.82 23.58
CA GLU A 44 19.42 -3.40 23.84
C GLU A 44 19.13 -2.62 22.55
N ALA A 45 19.91 -2.89 21.48
CA ALA A 45 19.69 -2.31 20.16
C ALA A 45 18.32 -2.72 19.61
N HIS A 46 17.99 -4.02 19.73
CA HIS A 46 16.69 -4.57 19.33
C HIS A 46 15.53 -3.94 20.11
N ALA A 47 15.63 -3.90 21.44
CA ALA A 47 14.58 -3.35 22.30
C ALA A 47 14.36 -1.86 22.07
N PHE A 48 15.44 -1.07 22.03
CA PHE A 48 15.36 0.37 21.80
C PHE A 48 14.82 0.69 20.41
N SER A 49 15.29 -0.01 19.38
CA SER A 49 14.78 0.12 18.01
C SER A 49 13.29 -0.22 17.93
N SER A 50 12.85 -1.33 18.52
CA SER A 50 11.43 -1.71 18.54
C SER A 50 10.54 -0.70 19.28
N LEU A 51 10.99 -0.16 20.42
CA LEU A 51 10.26 0.89 21.14
C LEU A 51 10.13 2.17 20.30
N LEU A 52 11.24 2.61 19.69
CA LEU A 52 11.26 3.77 18.81
C LEU A 52 10.36 3.56 17.58
N GLY A 53 10.38 2.36 17.00
CA GLY A 53 9.53 1.96 15.89
C GLY A 53 8.04 1.97 16.24
N ALA A 54 7.66 1.42 17.39
CA ALA A 54 6.28 1.44 17.86
C ALA A 54 5.79 2.86 18.14
N ALA A 55 6.61 3.69 18.79
CA ALA A 55 6.29 5.09 19.06
C ALA A 55 6.11 5.89 17.75
N PHE A 56 7.01 5.71 16.78
CA PHE A 56 6.90 6.34 15.46
C PHE A 56 5.64 5.89 14.71
N ALA A 57 5.32 4.59 14.71
CA ALA A 57 4.10 4.08 14.10
C ALA A 57 2.85 4.69 14.73
N GLY A 58 2.80 4.79 16.07
CA GLY A 58 1.71 5.46 16.79
C GLY A 58 1.56 6.92 16.35
N ALA A 59 2.66 7.68 16.31
CA ALA A 59 2.65 9.07 15.87
C ALA A 59 2.18 9.22 14.41
N VAL A 60 2.65 8.37 13.51
CA VAL A 60 2.23 8.34 12.11
C VAL A 60 0.75 8.04 11.99
N VAL A 61 0.24 7.00 12.65
CA VAL A 61 -1.17 6.59 12.56
C VAL A 61 -2.10 7.68 13.11
N VAL A 62 -1.75 8.30 14.23
CA VAL A 62 -2.54 9.43 14.78
C VAL A 62 -2.49 10.63 13.83
N GLY A 63 -1.29 10.97 13.34
CA GLY A 63 -1.08 12.10 12.43
C GLY A 63 -1.81 11.94 11.10
N THR A 64 -1.75 10.76 10.47
CA THR A 64 -2.44 10.50 9.20
C THR A 64 -3.95 10.60 9.36
N ARG A 65 -4.53 10.05 10.44
CA ARG A 65 -5.96 10.17 10.73
C ARG A 65 -6.38 11.63 10.90
N ALA A 66 -5.65 12.39 11.72
CA ALA A 66 -5.92 13.82 11.92
C ALA A 66 -5.84 14.62 10.60
N LEU A 67 -4.87 14.33 9.75
CA LEU A 67 -4.75 14.96 8.43
C LEU A 67 -5.90 14.59 7.50
N VAL A 68 -6.32 13.32 7.49
CA VAL A 68 -7.48 12.86 6.71
C VAL A 68 -8.77 13.51 7.19
N GLU A 69 -8.94 13.76 8.48
CA GLU A 69 -10.13 14.44 9.00
C GLU A 69 -10.16 15.94 8.64
N SER A 70 -9.00 16.59 8.70
CA SER A 70 -8.88 18.05 8.63
C SER A 70 -8.59 18.63 7.23
N THR A 71 -7.97 17.86 6.32
CA THR A 71 -7.46 18.42 5.06
C THR A 71 -8.07 17.76 3.82
N SER A 72 -8.34 18.56 2.78
CA SER A 72 -8.94 18.07 1.52
C SER A 72 -7.99 17.20 0.71
N TRP A 73 -6.69 17.52 0.70
CA TRP A 73 -5.67 16.77 -0.03
C TRP A 73 -5.45 15.38 0.59
N ALA A 74 -5.50 15.23 1.92
CA ALA A 74 -5.36 13.93 2.57
C ALA A 74 -6.61 13.07 2.33
N LYS A 75 -7.81 13.66 2.33
CA LYS A 75 -9.04 12.97 1.90
C LYS A 75 -8.98 12.53 0.43
N ALA A 76 -8.36 13.31 -0.45
CA ALA A 76 -8.14 12.91 -1.84
C ALA A 76 -7.19 11.70 -1.92
N LEU A 77 -6.03 11.78 -1.26
CA LEU A 77 -5.07 10.67 -1.19
C LEU A 77 -5.68 9.40 -0.58
N HIS A 78 -6.46 9.53 0.50
CA HIS A 78 -7.18 8.41 1.14
C HIS A 78 -8.11 7.71 0.15
N ARG A 79 -8.88 8.47 -0.63
CA ARG A 79 -9.77 7.91 -1.67
C ARG A 79 -8.98 7.22 -2.78
N ASP A 80 -7.86 7.78 -3.20
CA ASP A 80 -7.03 7.22 -4.27
C ASP A 80 -6.30 5.94 -3.82
N LEU A 81 -5.99 5.80 -2.53
CA LEU A 81 -5.38 4.60 -1.95
C LEU A 81 -6.40 3.50 -1.62
N ARG A 82 -7.66 3.85 -1.38
CA ARG A 82 -8.70 2.90 -0.96
C ARG A 82 -8.85 1.66 -1.86
N PRO A 83 -8.76 1.75 -3.21
CA PRO A 83 -8.82 0.58 -4.08
C PRO A 83 -7.76 -0.49 -3.78
N MET A 84 -6.65 -0.14 -3.12
CA MET A 84 -5.62 -1.11 -2.70
C MET A 84 -6.14 -2.12 -1.66
N THR A 85 -7.23 -1.79 -0.95
CA THR A 85 -7.86 -2.66 0.05
C THR A 85 -8.94 -3.59 -0.52
N GLU A 86 -9.25 -3.46 -1.81
CA GLU A 86 -10.31 -4.24 -2.44
C GLU A 86 -9.99 -5.75 -2.47
N GLY A 87 -10.87 -6.54 -1.88
CA GLY A 87 -10.71 -8.00 -1.84
C GLY A 87 -9.72 -8.51 -0.79
N LEU A 88 -9.29 -7.64 0.13
CA LEU A 88 -8.55 -8.03 1.33
C LEU A 88 -9.49 -8.14 2.53
N ASP A 89 -9.39 -9.23 3.28
CA ASP A 89 -9.94 -9.31 4.64
C ASP A 89 -8.88 -8.86 5.66
N ALA A 90 -9.26 -8.79 6.94
CA ALA A 90 -8.33 -8.35 7.99
C ALA A 90 -7.08 -9.24 8.09
N ALA A 91 -7.23 -10.55 7.87
CA ALA A 91 -6.12 -11.49 7.83
C ALA A 91 -5.19 -11.21 6.63
N GLY A 92 -5.76 -11.01 5.44
CA GLY A 92 -5.01 -10.64 4.24
C GLY A 92 -4.27 -9.31 4.40
N ILE A 93 -4.86 -8.32 5.07
CA ILE A 93 -4.19 -7.05 5.40
C ILE A 93 -3.00 -7.30 6.33
N ALA A 94 -3.18 -8.09 7.40
CA ALA A 94 -2.09 -8.38 8.33
C ALA A 94 -0.92 -9.12 7.64
N VAL A 95 -1.23 -10.09 6.77
CA VAL A 95 -0.21 -10.85 6.02
C VAL A 95 0.51 -9.95 5.03
N ILE A 96 -0.22 -9.14 4.25
CA ILE A 96 0.40 -8.19 3.31
C ILE A 96 1.26 -7.19 4.06
N ALA A 97 0.77 -6.59 5.14
CA ALA A 97 1.52 -5.62 5.92
C ALA A 97 2.82 -6.22 6.48
N ALA A 98 2.79 -7.45 6.99
CA ALA A 98 3.98 -8.11 7.52
C ALA A 98 5.00 -8.45 6.41
N LEU A 99 4.53 -9.08 5.33
CA LEU A 99 5.42 -9.54 4.25
C LEU A 99 5.96 -8.39 3.41
N SER A 100 5.14 -7.38 3.10
CA SER A 100 5.60 -6.20 2.36
C SER A 100 6.65 -5.44 3.16
N SER A 101 6.40 -5.23 4.46
CA SER A 101 7.36 -4.54 5.33
C SER A 101 8.66 -5.33 5.45
N LEU A 102 8.60 -6.66 5.61
CA LEU A 102 9.80 -7.49 5.67
C LEU A 102 10.61 -7.39 4.37
N ALA A 103 9.95 -7.56 3.23
CA ALA A 103 10.61 -7.50 1.93
C ALA A 103 11.26 -6.13 1.67
N GLU A 104 10.50 -5.06 1.91
CA GLU A 104 10.96 -3.70 1.64
C GLU A 104 12.05 -3.27 2.63
N GLU A 105 11.94 -3.57 3.92
CA GLU A 105 13.00 -3.25 4.88
C GLU A 105 14.31 -3.99 4.57
N LEU A 106 14.25 -5.27 4.20
CA LEU A 106 15.43 -6.02 3.79
C LEU A 106 16.09 -5.43 2.54
N VAL A 107 15.29 -5.02 1.55
CA VAL A 107 15.81 -4.43 0.31
C VAL A 107 16.37 -3.03 0.54
N PHE A 108 15.59 -2.13 1.11
CA PHE A 108 15.96 -0.72 1.20
C PHE A 108 16.97 -0.45 2.32
N ARG A 109 16.80 -1.07 3.49
CA ARG A 109 17.64 -0.78 4.68
C ARG A 109 18.70 -1.85 4.84
N GLY A 110 18.35 -3.12 4.69
CA GLY A 110 19.31 -4.22 4.79
C GLY A 110 20.35 -4.25 3.67
N LEU A 111 19.93 -4.02 2.41
CA LEU A 111 20.82 -4.09 1.25
C LEU A 111 21.24 -2.74 0.69
N LEU A 112 20.26 -1.93 0.26
CA LEU A 112 20.49 -0.74 -0.54
C LEU A 112 21.18 0.36 0.27
N MET A 113 20.72 0.63 1.49
CA MET A 113 21.31 1.65 2.37
C MET A 113 22.81 1.40 2.63
N PRO A 114 23.27 0.21 3.11
CA PRO A 114 24.69 -0.06 3.27
C PRO A 114 25.46 -0.01 1.95
N TRP A 115 24.86 -0.47 0.84
CA TRP A 115 25.51 -0.46 -0.46
C TRP A 115 25.80 0.95 -0.99
N LEU A 116 24.93 1.90 -0.66
CA LEU A 116 25.07 3.31 -1.02
C LEU A 116 26.02 4.10 -0.08
N GLY A 117 26.57 3.43 0.95
CA GLY A 117 27.59 3.99 1.84
C GLY A 117 27.12 5.25 2.59
N THR A 118 27.97 6.29 2.60
CA THR A 118 27.75 7.54 3.35
C THR A 118 26.43 8.25 3.00
N TRP A 119 25.96 8.12 1.75
CA TRP A 119 24.70 8.73 1.29
C TRP A 119 23.50 7.79 1.44
N GLY A 120 23.71 6.60 2.00
CA GLY A 120 22.76 5.52 2.01
C GLY A 120 21.42 5.90 2.62
N VAL A 121 21.42 6.58 3.76
CA VAL A 121 20.19 7.00 4.46
C VAL A 121 19.29 7.89 3.58
N TRP A 122 19.89 8.80 2.81
CA TRP A 122 19.18 9.78 1.98
C TRP A 122 18.73 9.16 0.65
N LEU A 123 19.65 8.51 -0.06
CA LEU A 123 19.39 7.98 -1.40
C LEU A 123 18.40 6.82 -1.37
N GLN A 124 18.49 5.91 -0.39
CA GLN A 124 17.49 4.85 -0.22
C GLN A 124 16.09 5.41 0.03
N ALA A 125 15.98 6.54 0.75
CA ALA A 125 14.69 7.14 1.11
C ALA A 125 14.00 7.73 -0.13
N VAL A 126 14.76 8.42 -0.98
CA VAL A 126 14.26 8.93 -2.27
C VAL A 126 13.82 7.76 -3.16
N LEU A 127 14.65 6.71 -3.28
CA LEU A 127 14.31 5.53 -4.07
C LEU A 127 13.08 4.80 -3.52
N PHE A 128 12.94 4.72 -2.20
CA PHE A 128 11.77 4.15 -1.53
C PHE A 128 10.50 4.93 -1.88
N GLY A 129 10.56 6.27 -1.84
CA GLY A 129 9.45 7.12 -2.26
C GLY A 129 9.10 6.95 -3.73
N LEU A 130 10.08 6.89 -4.63
CA LEU A 130 9.86 6.67 -6.06
C LEU A 130 9.27 5.29 -6.35
N ALA A 131 9.63 4.26 -5.59
CA ALA A 131 9.00 2.94 -5.67
C ALA A 131 7.51 2.97 -5.31
N HIS A 132 7.07 4.01 -4.59
CA HIS A 132 5.68 4.27 -4.21
C HIS A 132 4.95 5.22 -5.19
N ALA A 133 5.36 5.29 -6.46
CA ALA A 133 4.74 6.14 -7.47
C ALA A 133 3.51 5.51 -8.19
N GLN A 134 2.86 4.49 -7.62
CA GLN A 134 1.81 3.71 -8.28
C GLN A 134 0.48 4.44 -8.51
N LEU A 135 0.22 5.53 -7.78
CA LEU A 135 -1.02 6.30 -7.92
C LEU A 135 -1.02 7.10 -9.24
N SER A 136 -2.19 7.55 -9.68
CA SER A 136 -2.33 8.46 -10.82
C SER A 136 -2.63 9.89 -10.35
N GLY A 137 -2.27 10.89 -11.15
CA GLY A 137 -2.56 12.29 -10.84
C GLY A 137 -1.71 12.91 -9.71
N PRO A 138 -2.12 14.07 -9.16
CA PRO A 138 -1.34 14.82 -8.18
C PRO A 138 -1.06 14.06 -6.87
N SER A 139 -1.98 13.19 -6.43
CA SER A 139 -1.82 12.36 -5.23
C SER A 139 -0.59 11.45 -5.29
N ARG A 140 -0.12 11.09 -6.48
CA ARG A 140 1.16 10.37 -6.67
C ARG A 140 2.31 11.07 -5.99
N TRP A 141 2.47 12.38 -6.21
CA TRP A 141 3.62 13.10 -5.70
C TRP A 141 3.53 13.36 -4.20
N VAL A 142 2.31 13.52 -3.67
CA VAL A 142 2.08 13.56 -2.22
C VAL A 142 2.48 12.22 -1.59
N TRP A 143 2.09 11.10 -2.21
CA TRP A 143 2.42 9.76 -1.73
C TRP A 143 3.92 9.46 -1.83
N VAL A 144 4.57 9.81 -2.94
CA VAL A 144 6.02 9.70 -3.11
C VAL A 144 6.76 10.52 -2.06
N ALA A 145 6.36 11.78 -1.84
CA ALA A 145 6.98 12.65 -0.84
C ALA A 145 6.80 12.08 0.58
N TRP A 146 5.59 11.65 0.92
CA TRP A 146 5.29 11.04 2.21
C TRP A 146 6.10 9.75 2.44
N ALA A 147 6.10 8.84 1.46
CA ALA A 147 6.89 7.61 1.52
C ALA A 147 8.39 7.91 1.62
N SER A 148 8.90 8.95 0.96
CA SER A 148 10.29 9.39 1.08
C SER A 148 10.62 9.85 2.51
N VAL A 149 9.74 10.64 3.13
CA VAL A 149 9.91 11.12 4.51
C VAL A 149 9.86 9.96 5.50
N VAL A 150 8.85 9.10 5.42
CA VAL A 150 8.78 7.89 6.25
C VAL A 150 10.03 7.05 6.02
N GLY A 151 10.42 6.87 4.76
CA GLY A 151 11.56 6.04 4.42
C GLY A 151 12.90 6.58 4.93
N LEU A 152 13.04 7.90 5.01
CA LEU A 152 14.17 8.59 5.64
C LEU A 152 14.20 8.33 7.15
N VAL A 153 13.06 8.44 7.83
CA VAL A 153 12.98 8.19 9.28
C VAL A 153 13.30 6.73 9.60
N LEU A 154 12.78 5.77 8.83
CA LEU A 154 13.09 4.34 9.02
C LEU A 154 14.58 4.05 8.74
N GLY A 155 15.16 4.66 7.71
CA GLY A 155 16.60 4.54 7.43
C GLY A 155 17.46 5.14 8.54
N ALA A 156 17.10 6.32 9.05
CA ALA A 156 17.77 6.96 10.19
C ALA A 156 17.61 6.13 11.47
N MET A 157 16.45 5.50 11.71
CA MET A 157 16.24 4.58 12.83
C MET A 157 17.15 3.36 12.76
N PHE A 158 17.31 2.78 11.56
CA PHE A 158 18.24 1.68 11.34
C PHE A 158 19.69 2.11 11.54
N GLY A 159 20.09 3.27 10.99
CA GLY A 159 21.42 3.84 11.18
C GLY A 159 21.72 4.22 12.63
N LEU A 160 20.72 4.72 13.36
CA LEU A 160 20.86 5.12 14.75
C LEU A 160 21.05 3.92 15.69
N THR A 161 20.21 2.91 15.54
CA THR A 161 20.11 1.79 16.50
C THR A 161 20.89 0.56 16.09
N GLY A 162 21.21 0.44 14.80
CA GLY A 162 21.80 -0.76 14.22
C GLY A 162 20.85 -1.94 14.10
N SER A 163 19.56 -1.81 14.46
CA SER A 163 18.60 -2.91 14.38
C SER A 163 17.47 -2.61 13.40
N LEU A 164 17.20 -3.58 12.53
CA LEU A 164 16.11 -3.52 11.56
C LEU A 164 14.72 -3.80 12.20
N LEU A 165 14.65 -4.25 13.45
CA LEU A 165 13.39 -4.61 14.09
C LEU A 165 12.48 -3.40 14.33
N GLY A 166 13.04 -2.23 14.68
CA GLY A 166 12.28 -0.99 14.79
C GLY A 166 11.66 -0.56 13.46
N PRO A 167 12.47 -0.40 12.38
CA PRO A 167 11.96 -0.11 11.05
C PRO A 167 10.88 -1.09 10.58
N LEU A 168 11.13 -2.39 10.75
CA LEU A 168 10.22 -3.46 10.36
C LEU A 168 8.89 -3.38 11.12
N LEU A 169 8.94 -3.24 12.45
CA LEU A 169 7.76 -3.11 13.29
C LEU A 169 6.97 -1.86 12.94
N ALA A 170 7.65 -0.73 12.79
CA ALA A 170 7.04 0.54 12.46
C ALA A 170 6.29 0.47 11.12
N HIS A 171 6.96 -0.03 10.09
CA HIS A 171 6.40 -0.16 8.75
C HIS A 171 5.20 -1.12 8.74
N ALA A 172 5.31 -2.28 9.39
CA ALA A 172 4.22 -3.25 9.46
C ALA A 172 2.98 -2.70 10.17
N LEU A 173 3.18 -1.97 11.29
CA LEU A 173 2.09 -1.34 12.02
C LEU A 173 1.43 -0.22 11.22
N VAL A 174 2.22 0.67 10.62
CA VAL A 174 1.71 1.77 9.78
C VAL A 174 0.90 1.22 8.61
N ASN A 175 1.43 0.23 7.89
CA ASN A 175 0.74 -0.38 6.75
C ASN A 175 -0.53 -1.11 7.20
N GLY A 176 -0.45 -1.98 8.20
CA GLY A 176 -1.60 -2.74 8.67
C GLY A 176 -2.74 -1.84 9.16
N LEU A 177 -2.41 -0.86 10.01
CA LEU A 177 -3.41 0.05 10.58
C LEU A 177 -3.98 1.03 9.57
N ASN A 178 -3.17 1.55 8.64
CA ASN A 178 -3.68 2.44 7.58
C ASN A 178 -4.50 1.69 6.54
N LEU A 179 -4.15 0.44 6.18
CA LEU A 179 -4.97 -0.38 5.28
C LEU A 179 -6.32 -0.73 5.92
N LEU A 180 -6.35 -1.08 7.21
CA LEU A 180 -7.60 -1.28 7.94
C LEU A 180 -8.44 0.00 7.99
N TYR A 181 -7.79 1.16 8.20
CA TYR A 181 -8.46 2.46 8.21
C TYR A 181 -9.04 2.81 6.83
N LEU A 182 -8.28 2.63 5.74
CA LEU A 182 -8.72 2.81 4.36
C LEU A 182 -9.95 1.95 4.03
N GLN A 183 -9.96 0.70 4.48
CA GLN A 183 -11.07 -0.22 4.26
C GLN A 183 -12.35 0.24 4.97
N SER A 184 -12.22 0.67 6.24
CA SER A 184 -13.35 0.94 7.14
C SER A 184 -13.88 2.38 7.08
N HIS A 185 -13.12 3.34 6.57
CA HIS A 185 -13.49 4.76 6.57
C HIS A 185 -13.65 5.29 5.15
N ASP A 186 -14.87 5.68 4.76
CA ASP A 186 -15.14 6.36 3.49
C ASP A 186 -15.23 7.87 3.73
N THR A 187 -14.43 8.63 2.99
CA THR A 187 -14.42 10.10 3.06
C THR A 187 -15.19 10.75 1.91
N ALA A 188 -15.87 9.96 1.06
CA ALA A 188 -16.74 10.49 0.01
C ALA A 188 -17.94 11.24 0.60
N PRO A 189 -18.35 12.39 0.03
CA PRO A 189 -19.56 13.06 0.45
C PRO A 189 -20.78 12.14 0.24
N PRO A 190 -21.78 12.17 1.15
CA PRO A 190 -22.99 11.37 1.00
C PRO A 190 -23.60 11.61 -0.38
N ARG A 191 -23.99 10.55 -1.08
CA ARG A 191 -24.69 10.68 -2.37
C ARG A 191 -26.05 11.32 -2.08
N ASN A 192 -26.20 12.61 -2.36
CA ASN A 192 -27.48 13.29 -2.28
C ASN A 192 -28.48 12.57 -3.19
N SER A 193 -29.45 11.87 -2.60
CA SER A 193 -30.49 11.09 -3.29
C SER A 193 -31.33 11.92 -4.26
N LEU A 194 -31.32 13.25 -4.11
CA LEU A 194 -32.04 14.20 -4.94
C LEU A 194 -31.42 14.44 -6.33
N GLY A 195 -30.11 14.17 -6.51
CA GLY A 195 -29.43 14.38 -7.80
C GLY A 195 -29.69 13.30 -8.85
N GLY A 196 -30.07 12.09 -8.42
CA GLY A 196 -30.39 10.97 -9.32
C GLY A 196 -31.73 11.11 -10.04
N LEU A 197 -32.67 11.88 -9.49
CA LEU A 197 -33.98 12.15 -10.09
C LEU A 197 -33.95 13.21 -11.20
N LEU A 198 -32.89 14.02 -11.26
CA LEU A 198 -32.71 15.06 -12.28
C LEU A 198 -31.83 14.62 -13.45
N SER A 199 -31.04 13.55 -13.29
CA SER A 199 -30.21 12.99 -14.37
C SER A 199 -30.98 12.14 -15.37
N ASP A 200 -32.23 11.75 -15.08
CA ASP A 200 -33.02 10.82 -15.93
C ASP A 200 -33.87 11.53 -17.02
N ARG A 201 -33.80 12.86 -17.12
CA ARG A 201 -34.54 13.64 -18.15
C ARG A 201 -33.75 13.95 -19.43
N ARG A 202 -32.54 13.42 -19.60
CA ARG A 202 -31.74 13.61 -20.84
C ARG A 202 -31.29 12.32 -21.51
N SER A 203 -31.92 11.19 -21.20
CA SER A 203 -31.83 10.02 -22.06
C SER A 203 -32.73 10.27 -23.27
N PRO A 204 -32.23 10.30 -24.52
CA PRO A 204 -33.09 10.32 -25.68
C PRO A 204 -33.99 9.09 -25.62
N VAL A 205 -35.30 9.30 -25.69
CA VAL A 205 -36.28 8.22 -25.88
C VAL A 205 -35.82 7.42 -27.11
N PRO A 206 -35.62 6.10 -27.02
CA PRO A 206 -35.36 5.29 -28.20
C PRO A 206 -36.53 5.47 -29.16
N GLU A 207 -36.25 5.90 -30.41
CA GLU A 207 -37.30 6.04 -31.42
C GLU A 207 -38.10 4.74 -31.55
N PRO A 208 -39.44 4.82 -31.66
CA PRO A 208 -40.26 3.64 -31.93
C PRO A 208 -39.86 3.06 -33.28
N ARG A 209 -39.48 1.78 -33.31
CA ARG A 209 -39.30 1.05 -34.57
C ARG A 209 -40.63 1.09 -35.35
N PRO A 210 -40.64 1.47 -36.63
CA PRO A 210 -41.86 1.42 -37.43
C PRO A 210 -42.36 -0.02 -37.51
N GLY A 211 -43.63 -0.20 -37.20
CA GLY A 211 -44.31 -1.48 -37.13
C GLY A 211 -44.45 -2.16 -38.50
N VAL A 212 -44.10 -3.45 -38.48
CA VAL A 212 -44.68 -4.59 -39.21
C VAL A 212 -45.57 -4.26 -40.42
N GLY A 213 -45.02 -4.52 -41.61
CA GLY A 213 -45.81 -4.78 -42.81
C GLY A 213 -46.50 -6.13 -42.72
N ASP A 214 -47.83 -6.07 -42.79
CA ASP A 214 -48.79 -7.16 -42.95
C ASP A 214 -48.35 -8.23 -43.96
N ARG A 215 -48.17 -9.48 -43.51
CA ARG A 215 -48.30 -10.68 -44.35
C ARG A 215 -49.02 -11.79 -43.60
N ARG A 216 -50.35 -11.75 -43.76
CA ARG A 216 -51.31 -12.87 -43.78
C ARG A 216 -50.71 -14.28 -43.71
N SER A 217 -51.14 -15.02 -42.69
CA SER A 217 -50.94 -16.47 -42.54
C SER A 217 -51.69 -17.28 -43.61
N PRO A 218 -51.11 -18.39 -44.10
CA PRO A 218 -51.88 -19.54 -44.57
C PRO A 218 -51.83 -20.69 -43.57
N LEU A 219 -52.98 -21.34 -43.44
CA LEU A 219 -53.38 -22.44 -42.54
C LEU A 219 -52.52 -23.73 -42.63
N PRO A 220 -52.61 -24.62 -41.62
CA PRO A 220 -51.76 -25.80 -41.51
C PRO A 220 -52.28 -26.98 -42.34
N ALA A 221 -51.36 -27.74 -42.95
CA ALA A 221 -51.67 -29.01 -43.60
C ALA A 221 -50.73 -30.13 -43.11
N GLY A 222 -51.31 -31.03 -42.30
CA GLY A 222 -51.22 -32.48 -42.52
C GLY A 222 -49.93 -33.24 -42.21
N ARG A 223 -49.98 -34.05 -41.15
CA ARG A 223 -49.22 -35.31 -41.05
C ARG A 223 -49.63 -36.30 -42.15
N ARG A 224 -48.65 -36.99 -42.75
CA ARG A 224 -48.64 -38.43 -43.06
C ARG A 224 -47.17 -38.89 -42.88
N ALA A 225 -46.93 -39.79 -41.93
CA ALA A 225 -46.70 -41.22 -42.13
C ALA A 225 -45.37 -41.49 -42.84
#